data_AF-A0A2M7NXX9-F1
#
_entry.id   AF-A0A2M7NXX9-F1
#
_cell.length_a   1.000
_cell.length_b   1.000
_cell.length_c   1.000
_cell.angle_alpha   90.00
_cell.angle_beta   90.00
_cell.angle_gamma   90.00
#
_symmetry.space_group_name_H-M   'P 1'
#
loop_
_entity.id
_entity.type
_entity.pdbx_description
1 polymer ?
#
loop_
_entity_poly.entity_id
_entity_poly.type
_entity_poly.pdbx_seq_one_letter_code
_entity_poly.pdbx_strand_id
1 'polypeptide(L)' 'MSAEPFKKSAVTVLVGSANPVKIESVRASFALYYKNVSVLPHPVDSGVGIQPVGAETFIGAENRA' A
#
# COMPACT_ATOMS: atom_id res chain seq x y z
N MET A 1 25.59 -19.94 -22.43
CA MET A 1 24.94 -18.67 -22.02
C MET A 1 23.51 -18.98 -21.60
N SER A 2 23.32 -19.20 -20.31
CA SER A 2 21.99 -19.38 -19.72
C SER A 2 21.31 -18.02 -19.72
N ALA A 3 20.18 -17.89 -20.43
CA ALA A 3 19.35 -16.70 -20.35
C ALA A 3 18.85 -16.54 -18.90
N GLU A 4 19.16 -15.41 -18.27
CA GLU A 4 18.53 -14.98 -17.02
C GLU A 4 17.00 -14.98 -17.23
N PRO A 5 16.20 -15.66 -16.38
CA PRO A 5 14.76 -15.67 -16.54
C PRO A 5 14.25 -14.24 -16.39
N PHE A 6 13.45 -13.77 -17.37
CA PHE A 6 12.77 -12.48 -17.34
C PHE A 6 12.19 -12.23 -15.94
N LYS A 7 12.77 -11.26 -15.22
CA LYS A 7 12.32 -10.86 -13.88
C LYS A 7 10.88 -10.37 -14.00
N LYS A 8 9.93 -11.23 -13.63
CA LYS A 8 8.50 -10.95 -13.72
C LYS A 8 8.22 -9.61 -13.02
N SER A 9 7.77 -8.61 -13.78
CA SER A 9 7.55 -7.25 -13.29
C SER A 9 6.71 -7.31 -12.01
N ALA A 10 7.32 -6.94 -10.88
CA ALA A 10 6.64 -6.94 -9.60
C ALA A 10 5.71 -5.73 -9.54
N VAL A 11 4.46 -5.93 -9.12
CA VAL A 11 3.58 -4.82 -8.77
C VAL A 11 4.08 -4.24 -7.46
N THR A 12 4.42 -2.95 -7.44
CA THR A 12 4.79 -2.24 -6.21
C THR A 12 3.60 -1.46 -5.71
N VAL A 13 3.24 -1.66 -4.45
CA VAL A 13 2.14 -0.95 -3.77
C VAL A 13 2.74 -0.20 -2.58
N LEU A 14 2.57 1.12 -2.56
CA LEU A 14 2.92 1.97 -1.42
C LEU A 14 1.69 2.10 -0.53
N VAL A 15 1.86 1.87 0.78
CA VAL A 15 0.79 2.02 1.77
C VAL A 15 1.04 3.30 2.54
N GLY A 16 0.11 4.25 2.49
CA GLY A 16 0.12 5.53 3.23
C GLY A 16 0.08 5.40 4.77
N SER A 17 0.66 4.35 5.34
CA SER A 17 0.67 4.04 6.77
C SER A 17 1.83 3.11 7.11
N ALA A 18 2.41 3.27 8.31
CA ALA A 18 3.36 2.32 8.89
C ALA A 18 2.69 1.24 9.76
N ASN A 19 1.36 1.21 9.87
CA ASN A 19 0.67 0.22 10.71
C ASN A 19 0.79 -1.19 10.07
N PRO A 20 1.38 -2.17 10.77
CA PRO A 20 1.64 -3.51 10.20
C PRO A 20 0.35 -4.24 9.79
N VAL A 21 -0.76 -4.02 10.48
CA VAL A 21 -2.06 -4.63 10.14
C VAL A 21 -2.56 -4.11 8.80
N LYS A 22 -2.42 -2.81 8.54
CA LYS A 22 -2.83 -2.21 7.25
C LYS A 22 -1.95 -2.71 6.11
N ILE A 23 -0.64 -2.77 6.32
CA ILE A 23 0.32 -3.25 5.32
C ILE A 23 0.02 -4.71 4.96
N GLU A 24 -0.22 -5.57 5.94
CA GLU A 24 -0.50 -6.98 5.70
C GLU A 24 -1.88 -7.20 5.05
N SER A 25 -2.88 -6.39 5.41
CA SER A 25 -4.19 -6.43 4.75
C SER A 25 -4.08 -6.10 3.26
N VAL A 26 -3.26 -5.11 2.89
CA VAL A 26 -2.96 -4.77 1.49
C VAL A 26 -2.22 -5.91 0.80
N ARG A 27 -1.19 -6.48 1.44
CA ARG A 27 -0.43 -7.63 0.90
C ARG A 27 -1.35 -8.81 0.60
N ALA A 28 -2.16 -9.23 1.57
CA ALA A 28 -3.10 -10.34 1.42
C ALA A 28 -4.10 -10.08 0.29
N SER A 29 -4.63 -8.86 0.20
CA SER A 29 -5.62 -8.48 -0.82
C SER A 29 -5.03 -8.48 -2.23
N PHE A 30 -3.85 -7.86 -2.42
CA PHE A 30 -3.21 -7.79 -3.75
C PHE A 30 -2.65 -9.15 -4.20
N ALA A 31 -2.23 -10.00 -3.27
CA ALA A 31 -1.75 -11.36 -3.59
C ALA A 31 -2.83 -12.25 -4.24
N LEU A 32 -4.12 -11.93 -4.06
CA LEU A 32 -5.23 -12.62 -4.74
C LEU A 32 -5.24 -12.38 -6.26
N TYR A 33 -4.69 -11.25 -6.71
CA TYR A 33 -4.74 -10.81 -8.11
C TYR A 33 -3.37 -10.82 -8.79
N TYR A 34 -2.28 -10.64 -8.03
CA TYR A 34 -0.93 -10.53 -8.57
C TYR A 34 0.00 -11.62 -8.02
N LYS A 35 0.67 -12.33 -8.94
CA LYS A 35 1.66 -13.37 -8.58
C LYS A 35 2.94 -12.83 -7.93
N ASN A 36 3.27 -11.57 -8.17
CA ASN A 36 4.49 -10.93 -7.63
C ASN A 36 4.12 -9.50 -7.20
N VAL A 37 3.90 -9.30 -5.91
CA VAL A 37 3.56 -7.99 -5.32
C VAL A 37 4.56 -7.63 -4.22
N SER A 38 5.10 -6.42 -4.28
CA SER A 38 5.91 -5.79 -3.25
C SER A 38 5.08 -4.70 -2.56
N VAL A 39 4.75 -4.90 -1.29
CA VAL A 39 4.01 -3.92 -0.49
C VAL A 39 4.98 -3.24 0.46
N LEU A 40 5.10 -1.91 0.36
CA LEU A 40 6.04 -1.09 1.11
C LEU A 40 5.31 -0.01 1.93
N PRO A 41 5.72 0.26 3.17
CA PRO A 41 5.20 1.38 3.93
C PRO A 41 5.68 2.72 3.37
N HIS A 42 4.79 3.70 3.32
CA HIS A 42 5.06 5.08 2.98
C HIS A 42 4.31 5.99 3.97
N PRO A 43 4.85 6.18 5.20
CA PRO A 43 4.17 6.98 6.22
C PRO A 43 4.13 8.45 5.81
N VAL A 44 2.92 8.97 5.63
CA VAL A 44 2.66 10.37 5.29
C VAL A 44 1.54 10.91 6.19
N ASP A 45 1.61 12.22 6.49
CA ASP A 45 0.57 12.89 7.28
C ASP A 45 -0.73 13.02 6.49
N SER A 46 -1.88 12.96 7.17
CA SER A 46 -3.18 13.11 6.49
C SER A 46 -3.68 14.53 6.37
N GLY A 47 -3.09 15.51 7.05
CA GLY A 47 -3.60 16.89 7.10
C GLY A 47 -4.95 17.06 7.80
N VAL A 48 -5.47 16.02 8.46
CA VAL A 48 -6.70 16.03 9.28
C VAL A 48 -6.40 15.41 10.66
N GLY A 49 -7.34 15.54 11.60
CA GLY A 49 -7.19 14.99 12.96
C GLY A 49 -6.90 13.48 12.99
N ILE A 50 -6.21 13.01 14.04
CA ILE A 50 -5.85 11.58 14.20
C ILE A 50 -7.08 10.66 14.29
N GLN A 51 -8.20 11.19 14.77
CA GLN A 51 -9.52 10.56 14.75
C GLN A 51 -10.46 11.44 13.91
N PRO A 52 -10.42 11.32 12.56
CA PRO A 52 -11.26 12.11 11.67
C PRO A 52 -12.73 11.77 11.88
N VAL A 53 -13.62 12.76 11.75
CA VAL A 53 -15.06 12.57 11.87
C VAL A 53 -15.77 12.87 10.55
N GLY A 54 -16.67 11.97 10.13
CA GLY A 54 -17.47 12.17 8.93
C GLY A 54 -16.61 12.22 7.66
N ALA A 55 -16.73 13.31 6.90
CA ALA A 55 -16.04 13.49 5.63
C ALA A 55 -14.51 13.50 5.76
N GLU A 56 -13.98 13.92 6.92
CA GLU A 56 -12.54 13.96 7.17
C GLU A 56 -11.88 12.58 7.07
N THR A 57 -12.62 11.48 7.30
CA THR A 57 -12.09 10.12 7.14
C THR A 57 -11.68 9.85 5.69
N PHE A 58 -12.48 10.33 4.74
CA PHE A 58 -12.21 10.18 3.30
C PHE A 58 -11.11 11.14 2.85
N ILE A 59 -11.19 12.40 3.27
CA ILE A 59 -10.18 13.43 2.96
C ILE A 59 -8.80 12.98 3.44
N GLY A 60 -8.70 12.50 4.69
CA GLY A 60 -7.44 12.01 5.25
C GLY A 60 -6.94 10.69 4.64
N ALA A 61 -7.78 9.96 3.91
CA ALA A 61 -7.34 8.81 3.13
C ALA A 61 -6.82 9.23 1.75
N GLU A 62 -7.52 10.15 1.08
CA GLU A 62 -7.13 10.73 -0.21
C GLU A 62 -5.78 11.46 -0.11
N ASN A 63 -5.58 12.27 0.94
CA ASN A 63 -4.32 12.97 1.18
C ASN A 63 -3.10 12.04 1.37
N ARG A 64 -3.31 10.75 1.68
CA ARG A 64 -2.24 9.76 1.89
C ARG A 64 -1.97 8.86 0.68
N ALA A 65 -2.79 8.93 -0.37
CA ALA A 65 -2.75 8.06 -1.55
C ALA A 65 -1.98 8.73 -2.70
#